data_AF-A0A0M5J3G3-F1
#
_entry.id   AF-A0A0M5J3G3-F1
#
_cell.length_a   1.000
_cell.length_b   1.000
_cell.length_c   1.000
_cell.angle_alpha   90.00
_cell.angle_beta   90.00
_cell.angle_gamma   90.00
#
_symmetry.space_group_name_H-M   'P 1'
#
loop_
_entity.id
_entity.type
_entity.pdbx_description
1 polymer ?
#
loop_
_entity_poly.entity_id
_entity_poly.type
_entity_poly.pdbx_seq_one_letter_code
_entity_poly.pdbx_strand_id
1 'polypeptide(L)' 'MLYNPIEIVCVYMVQPIIDYLAYLLNEVHYGAYLVAVALIGVALGLIFSLISLAWYKWNGGEQAEIKAENLTEKQKCN' A
#
# COMPACT_ATOMS: atom_id res chain seq x y z
N MET A 1 25.24 -8.84 13.27
CA MET A 1 24.74 -7.87 12.28
C MET A 1 23.36 -7.45 12.74
N LEU A 2 23.19 -6.19 13.13
CA LEU A 2 21.89 -5.68 13.56
C LEU A 2 21.11 -5.37 12.29
N TYR A 3 20.31 -6.33 11.83
CA TYR A 3 19.52 -6.15 10.61
C TYR A 3 18.55 -4.99 10.82
N ASN A 4 18.62 -4.00 9.93
CA ASN A 4 17.64 -2.93 9.90
C ASN A 4 16.27 -3.56 9.56
N PRO A 5 15.14 -3.16 10.16
CA PRO A 5 13.82 -3.69 9.87
C PRO A 5 13.49 -3.86 8.38
N ILE A 6 13.96 -2.93 7.53
CA ILE A 6 13.79 -3.01 6.08
C ILE A 6 14.51 -4.23 5.49
N GLU A 7 15.72 -4.52 5.96
CA GLU A 7 16.55 -5.61 5.46
C GLU A 7 15.97 -6.98 5.86
N ILE A 8 15.42 -7.09 7.07
CA ILE A 8 14.65 -8.29 7.50
C ILE A 8 13.47 -8.54 6.55
N VAL A 9 12.70 -7.51 6.22
CA VAL A 9 11.56 -7.66 5.31
C VAL A 9 12.03 -8.05 3.91
N CYS A 10 13.10 -7.45 3.40
CA CYS A 10 13.65 -7.81 2.10
C CYS A 10 14.12 -9.27 2.05
N VAL A 11 14.81 -9.75 3.08
CA VAL A 11 15.36 -11.11 3.12
C VAL A 11 14.27 -12.15 3.37
N TYR A 12 13.33 -11.90 4.27
CA TYR A 12 12.36 -12.93 4.67
C TYR A 12 11.04 -12.88 3.89
N MET A 13 10.64 -11.73 3.34
CA MET A 13 9.40 -11.60 2.58
C MET A 13 9.65 -11.43 1.09
N VAL A 14 10.60 -10.57 0.68
CA VAL A 14 10.79 -10.25 -0.75
C VAL A 14 11.57 -11.34 -1.49
N GLN A 15 12.67 -11.85 -0.91
CA GLN A 15 13.45 -12.92 -1.53
C GLN A 15 12.65 -14.18 -1.90
N PRO A 16 11.81 -14.78 -1.03
CA PRO A 16 11.05 -15.97 -1.41
C PRO A 16 10.04 -15.70 -2.54
N ILE A 17 9.48 -14.48 -2.63
CA ILE A 17 8.59 -14.09 -3.73
C ILE A 17 9.39 -14.04 -5.04
N ILE A 18 10.59 -13.46 -5.01
CA ILE A 18 11.46 -13.38 -6.19
C ILE A 18 11.93 -14.76 -6.62
N ASP A 19 12.32 -15.62 -5.67
CA ASP A 19 12.80 -16.98 -5.94
C ASP A 19 11.69 -17.85 -6.53
N TYR A 20 10.46 -17.70 -6.02
CA TYR A 20 9.28 -18.34 -6.58
C TYR A 20 8.95 -17.83 -8.00
N LEU A 21 9.04 -16.53 -8.25
CA LEU A 21 8.87 -15.96 -9.59
C LEU A 21 9.92 -16.47 -10.58
N ALA A 22 11.18 -16.58 -10.13
CA ALA A 22 12.27 -17.10 -10.94
C ALA A 22 12.05 -18.59 -11.28
N TYR A 23 11.56 -19.38 -10.32
CA TYR A 23 11.16 -20.76 -10.55
C TYR A 23 10.04 -20.88 -11.59
N LEU A 24 8.98 -20.08 -11.47
CA LEU A 24 7.88 -20.06 -12.44
C LEU A 24 8.37 -19.63 -13.84
N LEU A 25 9.27 -18.65 -13.91
CA LEU A 25 9.81 -18.18 -15.19
C LEU A 25 10.62 -19.26 -15.92
N ASN A 26 11.34 -20.10 -15.18
CA ASN A 26 12.27 -21.07 -15.74
C ASN A 26 11.67 -22.46 -15.99
N GLU A 27 10.81 -22.96 -15.09
CA GLU A 27 10.30 -24.34 -15.14
C GLU A 27 8.80 -24.45 -15.49
N VAL A 28 7.98 -23.44 -15.20
CA VAL A 28 6.51 -23.60 -15.19
C VAL A 28 5.84 -22.50 -16.01
N HIS A 29 5.61 -22.79 -17.30
CA HIS A 29 4.70 -22.06 -18.22
C HIS A 29 4.70 -20.54 -18.05
N TYR A 30 5.36 -19.82 -18.97
CA TYR A 30 5.42 -18.36 -19.02
C TYR A 30 4.08 -17.62 -18.75
N GLY A 31 2.95 -18.23 -19.12
CA GLY A 31 1.61 -17.72 -18.77
C GLY A 31 1.31 -17.65 -17.26
N ALA A 32 1.69 -18.66 -16.48
CA ALA A 32 1.52 -18.66 -15.02
C ALA A 32 2.39 -17.60 -14.34
N TYR A 33 3.60 -17.37 -14.84
CA TYR A 33 4.47 -16.29 -14.40
C TYR A 33 3.80 -14.91 -14.61
N LEU A 34 3.26 -14.65 -15.79
CA LEU A 34 2.57 -13.39 -16.08
C LEU A 34 1.36 -13.16 -15.18
N VAL A 35 0.57 -14.21 -14.94
CA VAL A 35 -0.60 -14.13 -14.04
C VAL A 35 -0.18 -13.85 -12.60
N ALA A 36 0.86 -14.54 -12.09
CA ALA A 36 1.38 -14.32 -10.75
C ALA A 36 1.88 -12.88 -10.55
N VAL A 37 2.67 -12.36 -11.50
CA VAL A 37 3.17 -10.98 -11.48
C VAL A 37 2.01 -9.97 -11.52
N ALA A 38 1.01 -10.21 -12.37
CA ALA A 38 -0.16 -9.35 -12.48
C ALA A 38 -0.95 -9.29 -11.17
N LEU A 39 -1.17 -10.44 -10.51
CA LEU A 39 -1.86 -10.50 -9.22
C LEU A 39 -1.09 -9.78 -8.11
N ILE A 40 0.24 -9.92 -8.06
CA ILE A 40 1.09 -9.16 -7.13
C ILE A 40 0.96 -7.65 -7.37
N GLY A 41 1.01 -7.22 -8.63
CA GLY A 41 0.84 -5.81 -9.00
C GLY A 41 -0.52 -5.25 -8.59
N VAL A 42 -1.60 -5.98 -8.84
CA VAL A 42 -2.97 -5.58 -8.44
C VAL A 42 -3.08 -5.50 -6.91
N ALA A 43 -2.57 -6.49 -6.19
CA ALA A 43 -2.60 -6.51 -4.73
C ALA A 43 -1.83 -5.31 -4.13
N LEU A 44 -0.62 -5.03 -4.64
CA LEU A 44 0.17 -3.88 -4.22
C LEU A 44 -0.53 -2.56 -4.53
N GLY A 45 -1.12 -2.44 -5.73
CA GLY A 45 -1.90 -1.26 -6.13
C GLY A 45 -3.09 -1.01 -5.21
N LEU A 46 -3.82 -2.07 -4.84
CA LEU A 46 -4.93 -1.97 -3.88
C LEU A 46 -4.47 -1.54 -2.49
N ILE A 47 -3.36 -2.10 -2.00
CA ILE A 47 -2.78 -1.73 -0.70
C ILE A 47 -2.38 -0.24 -0.72
N PHE A 48 -1.69 0.22 -1.75
CA PHE A 48 -1.33 1.63 -1.91
C PHE A 48 -2.57 2.53 -1.98
N SER A 49 -3.60 2.11 -2.72
CA SER A 49 -4.86 2.86 -2.78
C SER A 49 -5.53 2.99 -1.42
N LEU A 50 -5.54 1.92 -0.61
CA LEU A 50 -6.09 1.95 0.75
C LEU A 50 -5.26 2.82 1.69
N ILE A 51 -3.93 2.75 1.59
CA ILE A 51 -3.02 3.60 2.37
C ILE A 51 -3.24 5.07 2.01
N SER A 52 -3.35 5.40 0.71
CA SER A 52 -3.65 6.77 0.26
C SER A 52 -5.01 7.25 0.74
N LEU A 53 -6.05 6.40 0.72
CA LEU A 53 -7.37 6.75 1.26
C LEU A 53 -7.33 6.94 2.77
N ALA A 54 -6.63 6.07 3.49
CA ALA A 54 -6.47 6.16 4.94
C ALA A 54 -5.72 7.43 5.33
N TRP A 55 -4.65 7.76 4.61
CA TRP A 55 -3.89 8.99 4.80
C TRP A 55 -4.73 10.23 4.44
N TYR A 56 -5.46 10.19 3.33
CA TYR A 56 -6.39 11.26 2.98
C TYR A 56 -7.48 11.44 4.03
N LYS A 57 -7.99 10.37 4.64
CA LYS A 57 -8.98 10.45 5.72
C LYS A 57 -8.36 10.91 7.04
N TRP A 58 -7.10 10.59 7.29
CA TRP A 58 -6.36 11.07 8.47
C TRP A 58 -6.07 12.57 8.35
N ASN A 59 -5.42 13.02 7.28
CA ASN A 59 -5.10 14.44 7.06
C ASN A 59 -6.33 15.27 6.69
N GLY A 60 -7.27 14.70 5.95
CA GLY A 60 -8.50 15.36 5.51
C GLY A 60 -9.63 15.31 6.55
N GLY A 61 -9.63 14.33 7.46
CA GLY A 61 -10.54 14.27 8.61
C GLY A 61 -10.26 15.39 9.60
N GLU A 62 -8.99 15.66 9.86
CA GLU A 62 -8.55 16.81 10.67
C GLU A 62 -9.01 18.14 10.03
N GLN A 63 -8.90 18.28 8.71
CA GLN A 63 -9.37 19.47 7.98
C GLN A 63 -10.91 19.56 7.86
N ALA A 64 -11.62 18.43 7.85
CA ALA A 64 -13.08 18.40 7.77
C ALA A 64 -13.73 18.80 9.10
N GLU A 65 -13.14 18.41 10.23
CA GLU A 65 -13.59 18.84 11.55
C GLU A 65 -13.31 20.34 11.78
N ILE A 66 -12.11 20.81 11.41
CA ILE A 66 -11.76 22.25 11.47
C ILE A 66 -12.64 23.08 10.52
N LYS A 67 -12.98 22.57 9.33
CA LYS A 67 -13.87 23.25 8.39
C LYS A 67 -15.33 23.24 8.84
N ALA A 68 -15.79 22.16 9.49
CA ALA A 68 -17.12 22.09 10.08
C ALA A 68 -17.25 23.03 11.29
N GLU A 69 -16.23 23.09 12.15
CA GLU A 69 -16.17 23.97 13.33
C GLU A 69 -16.13 25.47 12.92
N ASN A 70 -15.30 25.83 11.93
CA ASN A 70 -15.25 27.20 11.38
C ASN A 70 -16.55 27.63 10.67
N LEU A 71 -17.31 26.70 10.09
CA LEU A 71 -18.63 26.99 9.52
C LEU A 71 -19.69 27.24 10.60
N THR A 72 -19.62 26.52 11.73
CA THR A 72 -20.51 26.74 12.87
C THR A 72 -20.22 28.04 13.62
N GLU A 73 -18.96 28.47 13.73
CA GLU A 73 -18.63 29.78 14.31
C GLU A 73 -19.07 30.95 13.40
N LYS A 74 -18.91 30.84 12.08
CA LYS A 74 -19.38 31.89 11.14
C LYS A 74 -20.90 32.06 11.13
N GLN A 75 -21.67 31.02 11.41
CA GLN A 75 -23.13 31.08 11.50
C GLN A 75 -23.62 31.70 12.82
N LYS A 76 -22.80 31.66 13.88
CA LYS A 76 -23.14 32.21 15.20
C LYS A 76 -22.81 33.70 15.35
N CYS A 77 -21.97 34.22 14.46
CA CYS A 77 -21.53 35.63 14.46
C CYS A 77 -22.30 36.52 13.46
N ASN A 78 -23.43 36.05 12.90
CA ASN A 78 -24.32 36.81 12.00
C ASN A 78 -25.72 36.93 12.60
#